data_AF-A0A094GZL5-F1
#
_entry.id   AF-A0A094GZL5-F1
#
_cell.length_a   1.000
_cell.length_b   1.000
_cell.length_c   1.000
_cell.angle_alpha   90.00
_cell.angle_beta   90.00
_cell.angle_gamma   90.00
#
_symmetry.space_group_name_H-M   'P 1'
#
loop_
_entity.id
_entity.type
_entity.pdbx_description
1 polymer ?
#
loop_
_entity_poly.entity_id
_entity_poly.type
_entity_poly.pdbx_seq_one_letter_code
_entity_poly.pdbx_strand_id
1 'polypeptide(L)'
;MASNDINAEDILNGSYASTRLRPASHVDSTSHPPQPRKFDSNDLFIAVMGVTGSGKSTFISKCTGHDVGIGHSLKSHTSNIEIYSYKYNDKTIHLIDTPGFDDTFKPDIEVLQTAAIWLSEAYQKDLLLTGIIYLHRISDARMGGTARKDLTMFKKLCGEDSFSNVVLATTHWEKVSAVDGERREAELESSTEFYGTMVRRGSKMMRHMDNAASAKAIVAYLINKQKTTVLNIQREMAEDGICLKETEAGRVLQSDIIRRTEQLDKKLKDTEEQMNKAIQEKNDALVKELADQQQELNDLKAAAQKGSEQLNVKMEDLFREKNEKFKKAMKELDDERKERERIIAEKTKEHDDFKAKVIEAEELAEKRRMSTEAEINNTKKELDQATDDNYRLLAAFLQTIMEQEEIDKRTREEGIARAKEELERQKAEIQNAQIKLQQAFNQQAARPEFYQGEPPPYQQYQQPPQQMFQQQMYPQQLYSQNLGPDTTIAAVGAGLGALGAAGATAMLAPLICNIM
;
A
#
# COMPACT_ATOMS: atom_id res chain seq x y z
N MET A 1 63.57 41.22 9.20
CA MET A 1 63.20 42.65 8.98
C MET A 1 62.20 42.63 7.84
N ALA A 2 60.90 42.51 8.14
CA ALA A 2 59.94 43.63 8.24
C ALA A 2 59.75 44.29 6.85
N SER A 3 58.56 44.38 6.25
CA SER A 3 57.23 44.59 6.84
C SER A 3 56.10 44.05 5.93
N ASN A 4 55.05 43.53 6.56
CA ASN A 4 53.71 43.35 5.99
C ASN A 4 52.96 44.70 6.06
N ASP A 5 52.03 44.92 5.14
CA ASP A 5 50.63 45.28 5.45
C ASP A 5 49.83 45.50 4.15
N ILE A 6 48.88 44.61 3.87
CA ILE A 6 47.66 44.95 3.14
C ILE A 6 46.53 44.40 4.00
N ASN A 7 45.78 45.31 4.59
CA ASN A 7 44.67 45.01 5.48
C ASN A 7 43.34 45.10 4.73
N ALA A 8 42.38 44.33 5.24
CA ALA A 8 41.03 44.16 4.74
C ALA A 8 40.09 45.26 5.24
N GLU A 9 39.25 45.75 4.32
CA GLU A 9 37.89 46.29 4.49
C GLU A 9 37.46 46.65 3.05
N ASP A 10 36.68 45.83 2.34
CA ASP A 10 35.28 45.54 2.60
C ASP A 10 34.44 46.83 2.64
N ILE A 11 33.35 46.82 1.87
CA ILE A 11 32.15 47.63 2.10
C ILE A 11 32.28 49.11 1.67
N LEU A 12 31.65 49.44 0.52
CA LEU A 12 30.74 50.58 0.29
C LEU A 12 30.80 51.09 -1.17
N ASN A 13 29.90 50.59 -2.03
CA ASN A 13 28.82 51.39 -2.66
C ASN A 13 28.24 50.65 -3.87
N GLY A 14 27.04 50.09 -3.66
CA GLY A 14 26.30 49.35 -4.68
C GLY A 14 25.53 50.23 -5.66
N SER A 15 24.99 49.59 -6.68
CA SER A 15 23.70 49.95 -7.28
C SER A 15 23.15 48.79 -8.12
N TYR A 16 21.84 48.60 -7.99
CA TYR A 16 20.99 47.52 -8.44
C TYR A 16 20.87 47.41 -9.96
N ALA A 17 20.74 46.19 -10.50
CA ALA A 17 19.97 45.96 -11.72
C ALA A 17 19.32 44.57 -11.76
N SER A 18 17.98 44.61 -11.71
CA SER A 18 17.03 43.51 -11.70
C SER A 18 16.93 42.75 -13.02
N THR A 19 16.77 41.43 -12.88
CA THR A 19 16.04 40.47 -13.71
C THR A 19 15.05 41.06 -14.72
N ARG A 20 15.17 40.66 -16.00
CA ARG A 20 14.05 40.55 -16.95
C ARG A 20 14.18 39.31 -17.82
N LEU A 21 13.30 38.34 -17.57
CA LEU A 21 12.85 37.31 -18.51
C LEU A 21 12.07 37.96 -19.67
N ARG A 22 12.24 37.42 -20.90
CA ARG A 22 11.25 37.32 -22.02
C ARG A 22 11.97 36.92 -23.34
N PRO A 23 11.27 36.41 -24.37
CA PRO A 23 10.12 35.50 -24.38
C PRO A 23 10.30 34.35 -25.39
N ALA A 24 9.40 33.36 -25.30
CA ALA A 24 9.20 32.33 -26.31
C ALA A 24 8.57 32.90 -27.59
N SER A 25 9.11 32.56 -28.77
CA SER A 25 8.36 32.34 -30.01
C SER A 25 9.32 32.04 -31.15
N HIS A 26 9.28 30.82 -31.71
CA HIS A 26 9.31 30.59 -33.16
C HIS A 26 8.56 29.28 -33.42
N VAL A 27 7.35 29.45 -33.96
CA VAL A 27 6.46 28.38 -34.41
C VAL A 27 6.86 28.11 -35.86
N ASP A 28 7.54 26.99 -36.12
CA ASP A 28 7.72 26.54 -37.49
C ASP A 28 6.51 25.69 -37.88
N SER A 29 5.79 26.20 -38.89
CA SER A 29 4.49 25.73 -39.32
C SER A 29 4.65 24.95 -40.61
N THR A 30 4.98 23.67 -40.51
CA THR A 30 4.76 22.73 -41.61
C THR A 30 3.88 21.60 -41.10
N SER A 31 2.59 21.71 -41.42
CA SER A 31 1.55 20.73 -41.16
C SER A 31 1.86 19.42 -41.89
N HIS A 32 2.56 18.51 -41.23
CA HIS A 32 2.35 17.09 -41.45
C HIS A 32 1.20 16.63 -40.53
N PRO A 33 0.22 15.87 -41.03
CA PRO A 33 -0.74 15.21 -40.14
C PRO A 33 0.07 14.41 -39.10
N PRO A 34 -0.33 14.40 -37.82
CA PRO A 34 0.38 13.63 -36.81
C PRO A 34 0.36 12.17 -37.26
N GLN A 35 1.49 11.68 -37.75
CA GLN A 35 1.69 10.25 -37.86
C GLN A 35 1.59 9.68 -36.44
N PRO A 36 0.94 8.52 -36.25
CA PRO A 36 0.83 7.91 -34.93
C PRO A 36 2.24 7.78 -34.35
N ARG A 37 2.48 8.44 -33.21
CA ARG A 37 3.77 8.39 -32.54
C ARG A 37 4.06 6.91 -32.23
N LYS A 38 5.23 6.42 -32.66
CA LYS A 38 5.76 5.08 -32.32
C LYS A 38 5.79 4.91 -30.78
N PHE A 39 5.69 3.67 -30.31
CA PHE A 39 5.75 3.29 -28.89
C PHE A 39 6.83 4.05 -28.10
N ASP A 40 6.57 4.30 -26.82
CA ASP A 40 7.51 5.08 -26.00
C ASP A 40 8.72 4.24 -25.57
N SER A 41 9.75 4.88 -24.99
CA SER A 41 10.95 4.20 -24.48
C SER A 41 10.69 3.30 -23.26
N ASN A 42 9.48 3.31 -22.70
CA ASN A 42 9.02 2.51 -21.57
C ASN A 42 8.18 1.30 -21.97
N ASP A 43 7.83 1.15 -23.26
CA ASP A 43 7.16 -0.01 -23.81
C ASP A 43 8.20 -1.11 -24.11
N LEU A 44 8.03 -2.28 -23.49
CA LEU A 44 8.93 -3.43 -23.60
C LEU A 44 8.21 -4.63 -24.22
N PHE A 45 8.80 -5.22 -25.25
CA PHE A 45 8.21 -6.30 -26.02
C PHE A 45 8.90 -7.63 -25.73
N ILE A 46 8.14 -8.63 -25.30
CA ILE A 46 8.65 -9.97 -25.00
C ILE A 46 7.85 -11.00 -25.78
N ALA A 47 8.51 -11.76 -26.64
CA ALA A 47 7.87 -12.86 -27.36
C ALA A 47 7.77 -14.10 -26.47
N VAL A 48 6.61 -14.74 -26.43
CA VAL A 48 6.39 -16.01 -25.74
C VAL A 48 6.23 -17.11 -26.78
N MET A 49 7.20 -18.03 -26.82
CA MET A 49 7.31 -19.13 -27.77
C MET A 49 7.37 -20.47 -27.03
N GLY A 50 7.17 -21.56 -27.74
CA GLY A 50 7.25 -22.91 -27.17
C GLY A 50 6.21 -23.83 -27.80
N VAL A 51 6.40 -25.14 -27.60
CA VAL A 51 5.54 -26.13 -28.24
C VAL A 51 4.08 -26.03 -27.80
N THR A 52 3.14 -26.60 -28.55
CA THR A 52 1.73 -26.64 -28.13
C THR A 52 1.58 -27.40 -26.80
N GLY A 53 0.73 -26.85 -25.92
CA GLY A 53 0.55 -27.40 -24.58
C GLY A 53 1.70 -27.14 -23.60
N SER A 54 2.73 -26.37 -23.97
CA SER A 54 3.82 -25.96 -23.04
C SER A 54 3.38 -25.00 -21.92
N GLY A 55 2.17 -24.46 -22.01
CA GLY A 55 1.61 -23.53 -21.00
C GLY A 55 1.77 -22.04 -21.34
N LYS A 56 1.96 -21.66 -22.61
CA LYS A 56 2.07 -20.25 -23.05
C LYS A 56 0.92 -19.37 -22.55
N SER A 57 -0.31 -19.74 -22.88
CA SER A 57 -1.51 -18.98 -22.49
C SER A 57 -1.66 -18.92 -20.96
N THR A 58 -1.37 -20.02 -20.26
CA THR A 58 -1.36 -20.04 -18.78
C THR A 58 -0.30 -19.10 -18.22
N PHE A 59 0.93 -19.14 -18.74
CA PHE A 59 2.02 -18.26 -18.33
C PHE A 59 1.66 -16.78 -18.52
N ILE A 60 1.09 -16.42 -19.67
CA ILE A 60 0.62 -15.07 -19.97
C ILE A 60 -0.46 -14.65 -18.97
N SER A 61 -1.45 -15.51 -18.72
CA SER A 61 -2.50 -15.26 -17.72
C SER A 61 -1.92 -14.99 -16.34
N LYS A 62 -0.94 -15.80 -15.89
CA LYS A 62 -0.26 -15.60 -14.60
C LYS A 62 0.53 -14.29 -14.54
N CYS A 63 1.04 -13.80 -15.67
CA CYS A 63 1.71 -12.50 -15.73
C CYS A 63 0.73 -11.33 -15.63
N THR A 64 -0.33 -11.36 -16.44
CA THR A 64 -1.25 -10.23 -16.59
C THR A 64 -2.33 -10.18 -15.52
N GLY A 65 -2.65 -11.31 -14.88
CA GLY A 65 -3.76 -11.42 -13.95
C GLY A 65 -5.13 -11.47 -14.64
N HIS A 66 -5.17 -11.57 -15.97
CA HIS A 66 -6.39 -11.76 -16.75
C HIS A 66 -6.53 -13.23 -17.14
N ASP A 67 -7.74 -13.78 -17.06
CA ASP A 67 -8.00 -15.13 -17.53
C ASP A 67 -7.92 -15.14 -19.05
N VAL A 68 -6.94 -15.86 -19.62
CA VAL A 68 -6.68 -15.91 -21.07
C VAL A 68 -7.78 -16.68 -21.82
N GLY A 69 -8.84 -17.14 -21.11
CA GLY A 69 -9.98 -17.87 -21.67
C GLY A 69 -11.35 -17.18 -21.62
N ILE A 70 -11.65 -16.27 -20.68
CA ILE A 70 -13.00 -15.70 -20.52
C ILE A 70 -12.93 -14.28 -19.92
N GLY A 71 -13.43 -13.28 -20.68
CA GLY A 71 -13.96 -12.04 -20.12
C GLY A 71 -13.01 -10.84 -20.08
N HIS A 72 -12.71 -10.30 -21.27
CA HIS A 72 -12.53 -8.87 -21.66
C HIS A 72 -11.63 -8.72 -22.89
N SER A 73 -11.03 -9.81 -23.37
CA SER A 73 -10.46 -9.93 -24.71
C SER A 73 -11.49 -10.57 -25.66
N LEU A 74 -11.66 -9.96 -26.83
CA LEU A 74 -12.49 -10.50 -27.91
C LEU A 74 -12.03 -11.92 -28.27
N LYS A 75 -12.90 -12.91 -28.10
CA LYS A 75 -12.74 -14.29 -28.56
C LYS A 75 -12.14 -14.36 -29.97
N SER A 76 -11.02 -15.05 -30.13
CA SER A 76 -10.86 -16.01 -31.23
C SER A 76 -9.76 -17.03 -30.92
N HIS A 77 -10.09 -18.30 -31.08
CA HIS A 77 -9.17 -19.42 -30.93
C HIS A 77 -7.99 -19.35 -31.93
N THR A 78 -6.78 -19.49 -31.38
CA THR A 78 -5.57 -20.09 -31.96
C THR A 78 -5.26 -19.86 -33.45
N SER A 79 -5.51 -18.67 -34.00
CA SER A 79 -5.21 -18.35 -35.41
C SER A 79 -4.29 -17.15 -35.65
N ASN A 80 -4.13 -16.28 -34.67
CA ASN A 80 -3.44 -15.00 -34.83
C ASN A 80 -2.51 -14.74 -33.65
N ILE A 81 -1.46 -13.94 -33.86
CA ILE A 81 -0.60 -13.43 -32.79
C ILE A 81 -1.40 -12.42 -31.97
N GLU A 82 -1.33 -12.57 -30.65
CA GLU A 82 -2.04 -11.72 -29.70
C GLU A 82 -1.05 -11.00 -28.79
N ILE A 83 -1.37 -9.77 -28.41
CA ILE A 83 -0.49 -8.96 -27.56
C ILE A 83 -1.22 -8.67 -26.26
N TYR A 84 -0.59 -9.04 -25.16
CA TYR A 84 -1.10 -8.90 -23.81
C TYR A 84 -0.26 -7.88 -23.04
N SER A 85 -0.90 -6.80 -22.62
CA SER A 85 -0.20 -5.64 -22.06
C SER A 85 -0.50 -5.46 -20.57
N TYR A 86 0.54 -5.34 -19.74
CA TYR A 86 0.38 -5.03 -18.32
C TYR A 86 1.46 -4.06 -17.83
N LYS A 87 1.18 -3.34 -16.73
CA LYS A 87 2.15 -2.42 -16.12
C LYS A 87 3.08 -3.16 -15.18
N TYR A 88 4.37 -2.85 -15.28
CA TYR A 88 5.41 -3.29 -14.36
C TYR A 88 6.28 -2.09 -14.01
N ASN A 89 6.14 -1.60 -12.77
CA ASN A 89 6.69 -0.30 -12.34
C ASN A 89 6.24 0.84 -13.26
N ASP A 90 7.18 1.63 -13.77
CA ASP A 90 7.02 2.72 -14.73
C ASP A 90 6.92 2.25 -16.18
N LYS A 91 7.07 0.94 -16.44
CA LYS A 91 7.11 0.36 -17.79
C LYS A 91 5.82 -0.34 -18.18
N THR A 92 5.53 -0.37 -19.48
CA THR A 92 4.48 -1.20 -20.06
C THR A 92 5.12 -2.43 -20.66
N ILE A 93 4.67 -3.61 -20.25
CA ILE A 93 5.17 -4.88 -20.78
C ILE A 93 4.13 -5.45 -21.74
N HIS A 94 4.57 -5.72 -22.96
CA HIS A 94 3.80 -6.36 -24.02
C HIS A 94 4.29 -7.80 -24.20
N LEU A 95 3.49 -8.77 -23.77
CA LEU A 95 3.71 -10.18 -24.01
C LEU A 95 3.05 -10.57 -25.33
N ILE A 96 3.86 -11.03 -26.28
CA ILE A 96 3.39 -11.45 -27.60
C ILE A 96 3.20 -12.95 -27.58
N ASP A 97 1.94 -13.40 -27.59
CA ASP A 97 1.61 -14.81 -27.73
C ASP A 97 1.80 -15.22 -29.18
N THR A 98 2.71 -16.17 -29.39
CA THR A 98 2.96 -16.75 -30.71
C THR A 98 2.33 -18.15 -30.78
N PRO A 99 1.76 -18.55 -31.93
CA PRO A 99 1.30 -19.92 -32.11
C PRO A 99 2.42 -20.92 -31.75
N GLY A 100 2.07 -22.05 -31.13
CA GLY A 100 3.06 -23.05 -30.75
C GLY A 100 3.61 -23.79 -31.96
N PHE A 101 4.92 -24.05 -31.97
CA PHE A 101 5.50 -25.09 -32.83
C PHE A 101 4.91 -26.43 -32.37
N ASP A 102 4.53 -27.38 -33.24
CA ASP A 102 3.79 -28.61 -32.86
C ASP A 102 2.28 -28.41 -32.54
N ASP A 103 1.53 -27.64 -33.33
CA ASP A 103 0.06 -27.68 -33.29
C ASP A 103 -0.45 -28.88 -34.11
N THR A 104 -1.14 -29.84 -33.48
CA THR A 104 -1.75 -30.99 -34.16
C THR A 104 -2.68 -30.59 -35.30
N PHE A 105 -3.19 -29.35 -35.28
CA PHE A 105 -4.12 -28.81 -36.28
C PHE A 105 -3.45 -27.83 -37.26
N LYS A 106 -2.17 -27.47 -37.07
CA LYS A 106 -1.46 -26.57 -37.98
C LYS A 106 -0.09 -27.07 -38.38
N PRO A 107 0.28 -26.98 -39.67
CA PRO A 107 1.63 -27.29 -40.08
C PRO A 107 2.63 -26.35 -39.39
N ASP A 108 3.81 -26.85 -39.00
CA ASP A 108 4.93 -26.03 -38.46
C ASP A 108 5.30 -24.84 -39.36
N ILE A 109 4.95 -24.95 -40.65
CA ILE A 109 5.08 -23.94 -41.69
C ILE A 109 4.26 -22.69 -41.34
N GLU A 110 3.00 -22.86 -40.94
CA GLU A 110 2.14 -21.74 -40.56
C GLU A 110 2.64 -21.05 -39.30
N VAL A 111 3.21 -21.80 -38.36
CA VAL A 111 3.76 -21.28 -37.11
C VAL A 111 5.00 -20.43 -37.40
N LEU A 112 5.96 -20.99 -38.15
CA LEU A 112 7.17 -20.28 -38.53
C LEU A 112 6.84 -19.05 -39.36
N GLN A 113 5.93 -19.17 -40.33
CA GLN A 113 5.48 -18.04 -41.15
C GLN A 113 4.84 -16.96 -40.29
N THR A 114 3.93 -17.32 -39.37
CA THR A 114 3.26 -16.37 -38.49
C THR A 114 4.24 -15.64 -37.57
N ALA A 115 5.18 -16.36 -36.96
CA ALA A 115 6.23 -15.76 -36.13
C ALA A 115 7.14 -14.84 -36.97
N ALA A 116 7.58 -15.30 -38.14
CA ALA A 116 8.41 -14.53 -39.05
C ALA A 116 7.71 -13.23 -39.46
N ILE A 117 6.45 -13.28 -39.91
CA ILE A 117 5.65 -12.12 -40.29
C ILE A 117 5.66 -11.06 -39.18
N TRP A 118 5.31 -11.46 -37.96
CA TRP A 118 5.15 -10.50 -36.88
C TRP A 118 6.49 -9.91 -36.43
N LEU A 119 7.52 -10.73 -36.33
CA LEU A 119 8.87 -10.26 -35.99
C LEU A 119 9.37 -9.26 -37.04
N SER A 120 9.16 -9.59 -38.29
CA SER A 120 9.44 -8.74 -39.44
C SER A 120 8.69 -7.41 -39.43
N GLU A 121 7.39 -7.44 -39.13
CA GLU A 121 6.55 -6.25 -38.99
C GLU A 121 6.94 -5.38 -37.80
N ALA A 122 7.30 -6.00 -36.68
CA ALA A 122 7.84 -5.31 -35.53
C ALA A 122 9.14 -4.59 -35.89
N TYR A 123 10.05 -5.26 -36.59
CA TYR A 123 11.34 -4.68 -37.00
C TYR A 123 11.19 -3.45 -37.88
N GLN A 124 10.34 -3.49 -38.91
CA GLN A 124 10.10 -2.33 -39.79
C GLN A 124 9.49 -1.11 -39.09
N LYS A 125 8.82 -1.31 -37.95
CA LYS A 125 8.28 -0.23 -37.12
C LYS A 125 9.26 0.24 -36.04
N ASP A 126 10.52 -0.17 -36.11
CA ASP A 126 11.58 0.05 -35.11
C ASP A 126 11.24 -0.54 -33.74
N LEU A 127 10.49 -1.65 -33.70
CA LEU A 127 10.18 -2.37 -32.47
C LEU A 127 11.18 -3.48 -32.27
N LEU A 128 12.04 -3.29 -31.27
CA LEU A 128 13.02 -4.28 -30.88
C LEU A 128 12.51 -5.10 -29.70
N LEU A 129 12.74 -6.40 -29.74
CA LEU A 129 12.38 -7.28 -28.64
C LEU A 129 13.32 -7.06 -27.45
N THR A 130 12.76 -6.90 -26.26
CA THR A 130 13.49 -6.94 -25.00
C THR A 130 14.01 -8.36 -24.73
N GLY A 131 13.22 -9.37 -25.09
CA GLY A 131 13.65 -10.75 -25.03
C GLY A 131 12.62 -11.74 -25.51
N ILE A 132 12.97 -13.01 -25.41
CA ILE A 132 12.13 -14.14 -25.80
C ILE A 132 12.06 -15.12 -24.65
N ILE A 133 10.87 -15.62 -24.38
CA ILE A 133 10.63 -16.71 -23.42
C ILE A 133 10.26 -17.94 -24.24
N TYR A 134 11.08 -18.99 -24.16
CA TYR A 134 10.76 -20.29 -24.74
C TYR A 134 10.31 -21.25 -23.65
N LEU A 135 9.05 -21.68 -23.70
CA LEU A 135 8.46 -22.60 -22.73
C LEU A 135 8.61 -24.07 -23.16
N HIS A 136 9.02 -24.90 -22.21
CA HIS A 136 9.22 -26.34 -22.40
C HIS A 136 8.69 -27.13 -21.22
N ARG A 137 7.92 -28.20 -21.46
CA ARG A 137 7.39 -29.06 -20.40
C ARG A 137 8.48 -29.98 -19.86
N ILE A 138 8.84 -29.86 -18.58
CA ILE A 138 9.81 -30.78 -17.96
C ILE A 138 9.23 -32.18 -17.74
N SER A 139 7.89 -32.30 -17.76
CA SER A 139 7.17 -33.56 -17.60
C SER A 139 7.41 -34.56 -18.73
N ASP A 140 7.83 -34.09 -19.91
CA ASP A 140 8.05 -34.94 -21.07
C ASP A 140 9.31 -35.81 -20.82
N ALA A 141 9.13 -37.13 -20.84
CA ALA A 141 10.19 -38.06 -20.46
C ALA A 141 11.37 -38.10 -21.44
N ARG A 142 11.17 -37.62 -22.67
CA ARG A 142 12.17 -37.58 -23.74
C ARG A 142 11.90 -36.37 -24.62
N MET A 143 12.96 -35.74 -25.11
CA MET A 143 12.85 -34.79 -26.22
C MET A 143 12.69 -35.58 -27.52
N GLY A 144 11.44 -35.79 -27.95
CA GLY A 144 11.10 -36.48 -29.20
C GLY A 144 11.63 -35.76 -30.45
N GLY A 145 11.62 -36.46 -31.59
CA GLY A 145 12.15 -35.93 -32.85
C GLY A 145 11.54 -34.58 -33.26
N THR A 146 10.23 -34.42 -33.07
CA THR A 146 9.52 -33.15 -33.33
C THR A 146 10.02 -32.02 -32.43
N ALA A 147 10.06 -32.22 -31.11
CA ALA A 147 10.53 -31.21 -30.16
C ALA A 147 12.00 -30.81 -30.39
N ARG A 148 12.87 -31.75 -30.79
CA ARG A 148 14.27 -31.45 -31.17
C ARG A 148 14.36 -30.57 -32.42
N LYS A 149 13.54 -30.87 -33.43
CA LYS A 149 13.43 -30.08 -34.66
C LYS A 149 12.91 -28.68 -34.35
N ASP A 150 11.87 -28.54 -33.52
CA ASP A 150 11.31 -27.24 -33.15
C ASP A 150 12.31 -26.39 -32.37
N LEU A 151 13.07 -27.01 -31.45
CA LEU A 151 14.17 -26.33 -30.77
C LEU A 151 15.28 -25.91 -31.73
N THR A 152 15.61 -26.75 -32.72
CA THR A 152 16.60 -26.42 -33.74
C THR A 152 16.14 -25.23 -34.58
N MET A 153 14.87 -25.24 -35.01
CA MET A 153 14.25 -24.14 -35.73
C MET A 153 14.24 -22.85 -34.89
N PHE A 154 13.88 -22.94 -33.61
CA PHE A 154 13.92 -21.82 -32.67
C PHE A 154 15.32 -21.22 -32.51
N LYS A 155 16.35 -22.06 -32.36
CA LYS A 155 17.76 -21.61 -32.30
C LYS A 155 18.14 -20.83 -33.55
N LYS A 156 17.78 -21.35 -34.73
CA LYS A 156 18.06 -20.71 -36.02
C LYS A 156 17.29 -19.40 -36.20
N LEU A 157 16.03 -19.37 -35.79
CA LEU A 157 15.19 -18.17 -35.82
C LEU A 157 15.80 -17.05 -34.98
N CYS A 158 16.24 -17.36 -33.76
CA CYS A 158 16.84 -16.38 -32.84
C CYS A 158 18.21 -15.89 -33.33
N GLY A 159 19.07 -16.80 -33.77
CA GLY A 159 20.48 -16.55 -34.01
C GLY A 159 21.30 -16.49 -32.73
N GLU A 160 22.59 -16.83 -32.86
CA GLU A 160 23.49 -16.95 -31.71
C GLU A 160 23.69 -15.62 -30.96
N ASP A 161 23.63 -14.49 -31.66
CA ASP A 161 23.78 -13.15 -31.08
C ASP A 161 22.63 -12.76 -30.16
N SER A 162 21.44 -13.34 -30.39
CA SER A 162 20.23 -13.05 -29.60
C SER A 162 20.08 -13.95 -28.38
N PHE A 163 20.92 -14.99 -28.23
CA PHE A 163 20.77 -15.98 -27.16
C PHE A 163 20.85 -15.34 -25.77
N SER A 164 21.61 -14.26 -25.59
CA SER A 164 21.64 -13.53 -24.32
C SER A 164 20.30 -12.94 -23.90
N ASN A 165 19.36 -12.77 -24.83
CA ASN A 165 18.02 -12.21 -24.59
C ASN A 165 16.94 -13.30 -24.55
N VAL A 166 17.33 -14.57 -24.48
CA VAL A 166 16.42 -15.70 -24.37
C VAL A 166 16.38 -16.24 -22.94
N VAL A 167 15.17 -16.40 -22.41
CA VAL A 167 14.89 -17.24 -21.25
C VAL A 167 14.28 -18.56 -21.70
N LEU A 168 14.92 -19.65 -21.29
CA LEU A 168 14.46 -21.02 -21.50
C LEU A 168 13.71 -21.44 -20.23
N ALA A 169 12.39 -21.31 -20.26
CA ALA A 169 11.56 -21.52 -19.08
C ALA A 169 10.94 -22.92 -19.08
N THR A 170 11.21 -23.70 -18.03
CA THR A 170 10.66 -25.05 -17.87
C THR A 170 9.34 -25.00 -17.08
N THR A 171 8.30 -25.67 -17.59
CA THR A 171 6.94 -25.69 -17.03
C THR A 171 6.55 -27.12 -16.62
N HIS A 172 5.38 -27.28 -15.98
CA HIS A 172 4.82 -28.59 -15.59
C HIS A 172 5.61 -29.32 -14.49
N TRP A 173 6.22 -28.56 -13.59
CA TRP A 173 6.97 -29.09 -12.45
C TRP A 173 6.08 -29.86 -11.46
N GLU A 174 4.78 -29.56 -11.43
CA GLU A 174 3.78 -30.29 -10.64
C GLU A 174 3.47 -31.70 -11.13
N LYS A 175 3.89 -32.04 -12.37
CA LYS A 175 3.65 -33.35 -13.01
C LYS A 175 4.85 -34.29 -13.00
N VAL A 176 5.96 -33.90 -12.35
CA VAL A 176 7.19 -34.69 -12.30
C VAL A 176 7.72 -34.77 -10.87
N SER A 177 8.42 -35.86 -10.55
CA SER A 177 9.16 -35.94 -9.29
C SER A 177 10.31 -34.92 -9.29
N ALA A 178 10.69 -34.39 -8.12
CA ALA A 178 11.80 -33.45 -8.02
C ALA A 178 13.10 -34.02 -8.61
N VAL A 179 13.39 -35.30 -8.31
CA VAL A 179 14.59 -36.01 -8.78
C VAL A 179 14.62 -36.15 -10.31
N ASP A 180 13.50 -36.58 -10.93
CA ASP A 180 13.45 -36.72 -12.37
C ASP A 180 13.47 -35.35 -13.07
N GLY A 181 12.79 -34.34 -12.51
CA GLY A 181 12.77 -32.98 -13.03
C GLY A 181 14.16 -32.34 -13.02
N GLU A 182 14.90 -32.46 -11.90
CA GLU A 182 16.27 -31.97 -11.77
C GLU A 182 17.23 -32.68 -12.73
N ARG A 183 17.13 -34.01 -12.84
CA ARG A 183 17.94 -34.77 -13.80
C ARG A 183 17.70 -34.30 -15.24
N ARG A 184 16.44 -34.11 -15.63
CA ARG A 184 16.07 -33.64 -16.98
C ARG A 184 16.50 -32.20 -17.22
N GLU A 185 16.37 -31.34 -16.23
CA GLU A 185 16.84 -29.96 -16.33
C GLU A 185 18.35 -29.89 -16.55
N ALA A 186 19.13 -30.69 -15.81
CA ALA A 186 20.58 -30.79 -15.99
C ALA A 186 20.96 -31.35 -17.36
N GLU A 187 20.21 -32.32 -17.88
CA GLU A 187 20.41 -32.86 -19.23
C GLU A 187 20.12 -31.78 -20.30
N LEU A 188 19.02 -31.04 -20.15
CA LEU A 188 18.67 -29.92 -21.03
C LEU A 188 19.78 -28.86 -21.04
N GLU A 189 20.26 -28.46 -19.85
CA GLU A 189 21.29 -27.42 -19.69
C GLU A 189 22.66 -27.85 -20.23
N SER A 190 23.07 -29.10 -20.04
CA SER A 190 24.41 -29.57 -20.43
C SER A 190 24.52 -29.97 -21.90
N SER A 191 23.44 -30.52 -22.48
CA SER A 191 23.47 -31.04 -23.84
C SER A 191 23.56 -29.92 -24.89
N THR A 192 24.57 -30.02 -25.77
CA THR A 192 24.72 -29.10 -26.92
C THR A 192 23.62 -29.27 -27.96
N GLU A 193 23.03 -30.47 -28.03
CA GLU A 193 21.85 -30.75 -28.84
C GLU A 193 20.64 -29.99 -28.30
N PHE A 194 20.54 -29.83 -26.98
CA PHE A 194 19.45 -29.12 -26.29
C PHE A 194 19.84 -27.67 -25.98
N TYR A 195 19.89 -27.25 -24.71
CA TYR A 195 20.07 -25.85 -24.35
C TYR A 195 21.52 -25.43 -24.14
N GLY A 196 22.46 -26.37 -24.04
CA GLY A 196 23.84 -26.06 -23.63
C GLY A 196 24.53 -25.02 -24.50
N THR A 197 24.30 -25.02 -25.82
CA THR A 197 24.86 -23.97 -26.70
C THR A 197 24.25 -22.60 -26.43
N MET A 198 22.95 -22.55 -26.15
CA MET A 198 22.23 -21.30 -25.84
C MET A 198 22.65 -20.76 -24.47
N VAL A 199 22.73 -21.63 -23.47
CA VAL A 199 23.16 -21.28 -22.10
C VAL A 199 24.60 -20.77 -22.09
N ARG A 200 25.53 -21.44 -22.79
CA ARG A 200 26.92 -20.95 -22.92
C ARG A 200 27.04 -19.59 -23.58
N ARG A 201 26.07 -19.20 -24.41
CA ARG A 201 26.00 -17.88 -25.06
C ARG A 201 25.09 -16.89 -24.33
N GLY A 202 24.70 -17.19 -23.09
CA GLY A 202 24.05 -16.24 -22.19
C GLY A 202 22.54 -16.37 -22.08
N SER A 203 21.91 -17.37 -22.71
CA SER A 203 20.52 -17.71 -22.40
C SER A 203 20.40 -18.17 -20.95
N LYS A 204 19.27 -17.88 -20.33
CA LYS A 204 19.03 -18.26 -18.93
C LYS A 204 17.96 -19.33 -18.84
N MET A 205 18.24 -20.42 -18.13
CA MET A 205 17.22 -21.36 -17.71
C MET A 205 16.53 -20.88 -16.43
N MET A 206 15.21 -20.99 -16.38
CA MET A 206 14.38 -20.64 -15.22
C MET A 206 13.21 -21.62 -15.09
N ARG A 207 12.80 -21.93 -13.85
CA ARG A 207 11.63 -22.78 -13.59
C ARG A 207 10.37 -21.92 -13.45
N HIS A 208 9.32 -22.27 -14.18
CA HIS A 208 7.99 -21.70 -14.00
C HIS A 208 7.13 -22.68 -13.20
N MET A 209 6.74 -22.26 -12.00
CA MET A 209 6.05 -23.09 -10.99
C MET A 209 4.52 -22.90 -11.05
N ASP A 210 3.98 -22.65 -12.24
CA ASP A 210 2.56 -22.40 -12.53
C ASP A 210 1.89 -21.33 -11.63
N ASN A 211 2.65 -20.29 -11.27
CA ASN A 211 2.16 -19.21 -10.43
C ASN A 211 2.65 -17.83 -10.90
N ALA A 212 1.94 -16.79 -10.48
CA ALA A 212 2.22 -15.40 -10.87
C ALA A 212 3.62 -14.94 -10.44
N ALA A 213 4.12 -15.39 -9.29
CA ALA A 213 5.45 -15.01 -8.81
C ALA A 213 6.56 -15.49 -9.75
N SER A 214 6.56 -16.77 -10.12
CA SER A 214 7.53 -17.34 -11.05
C SER A 214 7.40 -16.76 -12.46
N ALA A 215 6.17 -16.50 -12.94
CA ALA A 215 5.94 -15.90 -14.25
C ALA A 215 6.50 -14.46 -14.33
N LYS A 216 6.18 -13.63 -13.33
CA LYS A 216 6.68 -12.25 -13.23
C LYS A 216 8.19 -12.21 -13.00
N ALA A 217 8.77 -13.18 -12.28
CA ALA A 217 10.22 -13.28 -12.10
C ALA A 217 10.96 -13.53 -13.43
N ILE A 218 10.41 -14.40 -14.30
CA ILE A 218 10.95 -14.65 -15.64
C ILE A 218 10.92 -13.37 -16.49
N VAL A 219 9.80 -12.65 -16.47
CA VAL A 219 9.67 -11.39 -17.21
C VAL A 219 10.59 -10.30 -16.65
N ALA A 220 10.64 -10.14 -15.32
CA ALA A 220 11.51 -9.19 -14.64
C ALA A 220 12.99 -9.42 -14.96
N TYR A 221 13.43 -10.68 -15.10
CA TYR A 221 14.80 -11.00 -15.51
C TYR A 221 15.16 -10.39 -16.88
N LEU A 222 14.26 -10.48 -17.86
CA LEU A 222 14.48 -9.90 -19.19
C LEU A 222 14.46 -8.37 -19.15
N ILE A 223 13.52 -7.78 -18.41
CA ILE A 223 13.40 -6.32 -18.25
C ILE A 223 14.67 -5.73 -17.62
N ASN A 224 15.18 -6.37 -16.56
CA ASN A 224 16.33 -5.88 -15.81
C ASN A 224 17.64 -5.95 -16.61
N LYS A 225 17.71 -6.74 -17.69
CA LYS A 225 18.86 -6.73 -18.59
C LYS A 225 19.01 -5.42 -19.36
N GLN A 226 17.91 -4.67 -19.58
CA GLN A 226 17.89 -3.42 -20.35
C GLN A 226 18.59 -3.55 -21.72
N LYS A 227 18.44 -4.71 -22.35
CA LYS A 227 18.98 -5.00 -23.68
C LYS A 227 17.83 -5.33 -24.62
N THR A 228 17.93 -4.85 -25.84
CA THR A 228 17.07 -5.27 -26.95
C THR A 228 17.85 -6.18 -27.88
N THR A 229 17.14 -6.96 -28.71
CA THR A 229 17.75 -7.87 -29.67
C THR A 229 17.00 -7.86 -31.00
N VAL A 230 17.75 -8.11 -32.08
CA VAL A 230 17.22 -8.40 -33.41
C VAL A 230 17.49 -9.87 -33.70
N LEU A 231 16.45 -10.62 -34.04
CA LEU A 231 16.53 -12.04 -34.33
C LEU A 231 17.14 -12.27 -35.72
N ASN A 232 17.76 -13.44 -35.92
CA ASN A 232 18.37 -13.77 -37.20
C ASN A 232 17.40 -13.72 -38.36
N ILE A 233 16.19 -14.26 -38.15
CA ILE A 233 15.15 -14.25 -39.18
C ILE A 233 14.76 -12.83 -39.62
N GLN A 234 14.84 -11.85 -38.71
CA GLN A 234 14.57 -10.45 -39.04
C GLN A 234 15.70 -9.88 -39.91
N ARG A 235 16.97 -10.17 -39.59
CA ARG A 235 18.11 -9.77 -40.43
C ARG A 235 18.04 -10.42 -41.81
N GLU A 236 17.87 -11.73 -41.87
CA GLU A 236 17.80 -12.47 -43.14
C GLU A 236 16.67 -11.95 -44.03
N MET A 237 15.47 -11.77 -43.49
CA MET A 237 14.32 -11.37 -44.32
C MET A 237 14.25 -9.87 -44.59
N ALA A 238 14.64 -9.01 -43.63
CA ALA A 238 14.52 -7.55 -43.77
C ALA A 238 15.78 -6.88 -44.34
N GLU A 239 16.97 -7.37 -43.98
CA GLU A 239 18.25 -6.79 -44.42
C GLU A 239 18.80 -7.51 -45.65
N ASP A 240 18.88 -8.84 -45.61
CA ASP A 240 19.40 -9.63 -46.74
C ASP A 240 18.36 -9.83 -47.86
N GLY A 241 17.07 -9.59 -47.57
CA GLY A 241 15.97 -9.65 -48.53
C GLY A 241 15.66 -11.06 -49.05
N ILE A 242 16.11 -12.11 -48.35
CA ILE A 242 15.86 -13.50 -48.75
C ILE A 242 14.46 -13.96 -48.32
N CYS A 243 13.92 -14.97 -49.02
CA CYS A 243 12.59 -15.49 -48.70
C CYS A 243 12.61 -16.46 -47.52
N LEU A 244 11.45 -16.72 -46.91
CA LEU A 244 11.36 -17.52 -45.68
C LEU A 244 12.02 -18.91 -45.83
N LYS A 245 11.82 -19.62 -46.95
CA LYS A 245 12.46 -20.92 -47.23
C LYS A 245 14.00 -20.89 -47.26
N GLU A 246 14.61 -19.73 -47.53
CA GLU A 246 16.06 -19.57 -47.65
C GLU A 246 16.75 -19.21 -46.34
N THR A 247 15.99 -18.72 -45.35
CA THR A 247 16.46 -18.43 -43.98
C THR A 247 16.99 -19.68 -43.29
N GLU A 248 17.89 -19.53 -42.31
CA GLU A 248 18.40 -20.69 -41.56
C GLU A 248 17.27 -21.51 -40.91
N ALA A 249 16.23 -20.85 -40.38
CA ALA A 249 15.07 -21.53 -39.79
C ALA A 249 14.20 -22.21 -40.86
N GLY A 250 13.96 -21.54 -42.00
CA GLY A 250 13.19 -22.08 -43.11
C GLY A 250 13.86 -23.27 -43.79
N ARG A 251 15.20 -23.29 -43.89
CA ARG A 251 15.94 -24.43 -44.44
C ARG A 251 15.76 -25.70 -43.64
N VAL A 252 15.69 -25.61 -42.31
CA VAL A 252 15.41 -26.77 -41.43
C VAL A 252 14.06 -27.38 -41.81
N LEU A 253 13.03 -26.55 -41.95
CA LEU A 253 11.70 -26.99 -42.30
C LEU A 253 11.60 -27.50 -43.74
N GLN A 254 12.27 -26.82 -44.67
CA GLN A 254 12.35 -27.20 -46.08
C GLN A 254 13.03 -28.57 -46.26
N SER A 255 14.13 -28.82 -45.55
CA SER A 255 14.80 -30.13 -45.56
C SER A 255 13.89 -31.25 -45.07
N ASP A 256 13.05 -30.97 -44.07
CA ASP A 256 12.06 -31.94 -43.59
C ASP A 256 10.93 -32.21 -44.58
N ILE A 257 10.45 -31.18 -45.27
CA ILE A 257 9.45 -31.32 -46.34
C ILE A 257 10.03 -32.16 -47.48
N ILE A 258 11.27 -31.89 -47.91
CA ILE A 258 11.96 -32.66 -48.96
C ILE A 258 12.08 -34.12 -48.53
N ARG A 259 12.61 -34.39 -47.34
CA ARG A 259 12.75 -35.76 -46.80
C ARG A 259 11.42 -36.51 -46.73
N ARG A 260 10.34 -35.86 -46.28
CA ARG A 260 9.00 -36.47 -46.23
C ARG A 260 8.46 -36.74 -47.64
N THR A 261 8.70 -35.84 -48.58
CA THR A 261 8.29 -35.99 -49.98
C THR A 261 9.00 -37.19 -50.63
N GLU A 262 10.32 -37.32 -50.43
CA GLU A 262 11.09 -38.49 -50.91
C GLU A 262 10.58 -39.82 -50.32
N GLN A 263 10.18 -39.82 -49.05
CA GLN A 263 9.57 -41.00 -48.41
C GLN A 263 8.20 -41.34 -48.99
N LEU A 264 7.38 -40.33 -49.28
CA LEU A 264 6.09 -40.51 -49.94
C LEU A 264 6.27 -41.02 -51.38
N ASP A 265 7.25 -40.50 -52.12
CA ASP A 265 7.58 -40.96 -53.47
C ASP A 265 7.97 -42.44 -53.49
N LYS A 266 8.78 -42.86 -52.52
CA LYS A 266 9.13 -44.28 -52.37
C LYS A 266 7.89 -45.13 -52.09
N LYS A 267 7.02 -44.71 -51.17
CA LYS A 267 5.79 -45.44 -50.85
C LYS A 267 4.83 -45.51 -52.04
N LEU A 268 4.66 -44.41 -52.78
CA LEU A 268 3.84 -44.38 -54.00
C LEU A 268 4.35 -45.40 -55.01
N LYS A 269 5.65 -45.46 -55.24
CA LYS A 269 6.26 -46.45 -56.13
C LYS A 269 6.03 -47.88 -55.65
N ASP A 270 6.23 -48.15 -54.35
CA ASP A 270 6.00 -49.47 -53.76
C ASP A 270 4.51 -49.88 -53.87
N THR A 271 3.57 -48.95 -53.69
CA THR A 271 2.12 -49.16 -53.85
C THR A 271 1.74 -49.39 -55.31
N GLU A 272 2.33 -48.66 -56.26
CA GLU A 272 2.12 -48.88 -57.71
C GLU A 272 2.59 -50.28 -58.15
N GLU A 273 3.74 -50.73 -57.65
CA GLU A 273 4.25 -52.08 -57.91
C GLU A 273 3.32 -53.17 -57.34
N GLN A 274 2.78 -52.96 -56.12
CA GLN A 274 1.79 -53.87 -55.52
C GLN A 274 0.47 -53.87 -56.30
N MET A 275 0.01 -52.71 -56.76
CA MET A 275 -1.25 -52.60 -57.52
C MET A 275 -1.14 -53.34 -58.85
N ASN A 276 -0.01 -53.20 -59.54
CA ASN A 276 0.26 -53.94 -60.78
C ASN A 276 0.25 -55.46 -60.58
N LYS A 277 0.79 -55.96 -59.46
CA LYS A 277 0.72 -57.40 -59.12
C LYS A 277 -0.72 -57.83 -58.84
N ALA A 278 -1.49 -57.05 -58.07
CA ALA A 278 -2.89 -57.35 -57.77
C ALA A 278 -3.77 -57.41 -59.04
N ILE A 279 -3.50 -56.55 -60.02
CA ILE A 279 -4.16 -56.58 -61.34
C ILE A 279 -3.84 -57.89 -62.08
N GLN A 280 -2.58 -58.33 -62.09
CA GLN A 280 -2.16 -59.58 -62.73
C GLN A 280 -2.81 -60.81 -62.07
N GLU A 281 -2.95 -60.77 -60.75
CA GLU A 281 -3.60 -61.80 -59.94
C GLU A 281 -5.14 -61.75 -59.98
N LYS A 282 -5.72 -60.74 -60.67
CA LYS A 282 -7.17 -60.48 -60.75
C LYS A 282 -7.85 -60.34 -59.37
N ASN A 283 -7.13 -59.73 -58.42
CA ASN A 283 -7.65 -59.45 -57.09
C ASN A 283 -8.25 -58.04 -57.04
N ASP A 284 -9.47 -57.89 -57.56
CA ASP A 284 -10.16 -56.59 -57.68
C ASP A 284 -10.35 -55.88 -56.33
N ALA A 285 -10.50 -56.64 -55.24
CA ALA A 285 -10.62 -56.08 -53.89
C ALA A 285 -9.33 -55.40 -53.43
N LEU A 286 -8.18 -56.05 -53.65
CA LEU A 286 -6.86 -55.49 -53.32
C LEU A 286 -6.48 -54.32 -54.24
N VAL A 287 -6.88 -54.36 -55.52
CA VAL A 287 -6.69 -53.23 -56.45
C VAL A 287 -7.41 -51.99 -55.93
N LYS A 288 -8.65 -52.14 -55.45
CA LYS A 288 -9.42 -51.02 -54.89
C LYS A 288 -8.75 -50.45 -53.63
N GLU A 289 -8.32 -51.31 -52.71
CA GLU A 289 -7.63 -50.87 -51.49
C GLU A 289 -6.32 -50.11 -51.79
N LEU A 290 -5.52 -50.62 -52.73
CA LEU A 290 -4.26 -49.97 -53.13
C LEU A 290 -4.49 -48.65 -53.88
N ALA A 291 -5.57 -48.53 -54.66
CA ALA A 291 -5.96 -47.28 -55.29
C ALA A 291 -6.37 -46.21 -54.26
N ASP A 292 -7.13 -46.60 -53.23
CA ASP A 292 -7.49 -45.70 -52.12
C ASP A 292 -6.24 -45.24 -51.36
N GLN A 293 -5.30 -46.16 -51.08
CA GLN A 293 -4.01 -45.82 -50.46
C GLN A 293 -3.15 -44.91 -51.35
N GLN A 294 -3.11 -45.16 -52.67
CA GLN A 294 -2.36 -44.31 -53.61
C GLN A 294 -2.92 -42.88 -53.64
N GLN A 295 -4.25 -42.74 -53.60
CA GLN A 295 -4.90 -41.45 -53.52
C GLN A 295 -4.53 -40.71 -52.22
N GLU A 296 -4.59 -41.38 -51.07
CA GLU A 296 -4.19 -40.78 -49.78
C GLU A 296 -2.73 -40.31 -49.78
N LEU A 297 -1.82 -41.13 -50.33
CA LEU A 297 -0.40 -40.77 -50.45
C LEU A 297 -0.18 -39.57 -51.39
N ASN A 298 -0.93 -39.50 -52.50
CA ASN A 298 -0.88 -38.36 -53.41
C ASN A 298 -1.40 -37.08 -52.75
N ASP A 299 -2.48 -37.17 -51.97
CA ASP A 299 -3.04 -36.02 -51.23
C ASP A 299 -2.04 -35.51 -50.18
N LEU A 300 -1.39 -36.42 -49.44
CA LEU A 300 -0.32 -36.08 -48.50
C LEU A 300 0.89 -35.42 -49.19
N LYS A 301 1.28 -35.92 -50.37
CA LYS A 301 2.37 -35.35 -51.17
C LYS A 301 2.02 -33.95 -51.68
N ALA A 302 0.81 -33.76 -52.20
CA ALA A 302 0.32 -32.46 -52.65
C ALA A 302 0.28 -31.46 -51.48
N ALA A 303 -0.14 -31.88 -50.29
CA ALA A 303 -0.11 -31.05 -49.08
C ALA A 303 1.32 -30.66 -48.67
N ALA A 304 2.29 -31.57 -48.76
CA ALA A 304 3.70 -31.28 -48.48
C ALA A 304 4.31 -30.28 -49.47
N GLN A 305 4.02 -30.44 -50.77
CA GLN A 305 4.46 -29.53 -51.82
C GLN A 305 3.86 -28.13 -51.64
N LYS A 306 2.56 -28.04 -51.37
CA LYS A 306 1.88 -26.79 -51.04
C LYS A 306 2.51 -26.11 -49.81
N GLY A 307 2.90 -26.88 -48.80
CA GLY A 307 3.63 -26.37 -47.65
C GLY A 307 4.99 -25.74 -48.04
N SER A 308 5.73 -26.36 -48.96
CA SER A 308 6.99 -25.79 -49.46
C SER A 308 6.77 -24.47 -50.20
N GLU A 309 5.71 -24.39 -51.01
CA GLU A 309 5.33 -23.16 -51.70
C GLU A 309 4.95 -22.03 -50.74
N GLN A 310 4.29 -22.35 -49.62
CA GLN A 310 3.97 -21.37 -48.56
C GLN A 310 5.21 -20.77 -47.90
N LEU A 311 6.35 -21.47 -47.91
CA LEU A 311 7.63 -20.94 -47.45
C LEU A 311 8.33 -20.07 -48.50
N ASN A 312 7.91 -20.13 -49.77
CA ASN A 312 8.44 -19.30 -50.86
C ASN A 312 7.84 -17.89 -50.85
N VAL A 313 7.81 -17.27 -49.68
CA VAL A 313 7.23 -15.95 -49.48
C VAL A 313 8.32 -14.97 -49.09
N LYS A 314 8.36 -13.85 -49.82
CA LYS A 314 9.22 -12.73 -49.46
C LYS A 314 8.55 -11.90 -48.38
N MET A 315 9.42 -11.19 -47.68
CA MET A 315 9.08 -10.18 -46.70
C MET A 315 7.98 -9.22 -47.21
N GLU A 316 8.13 -8.65 -48.41
CA GLU A 316 7.16 -7.72 -49.04
C GLU A 316 5.76 -8.33 -49.29
N ASP A 317 5.70 -9.62 -49.64
CA ASP A 317 4.42 -10.30 -49.92
C ASP A 317 3.68 -10.64 -48.62
N LEU A 318 4.43 -11.04 -47.58
CA LEU A 318 3.90 -11.20 -46.22
C LEU A 318 3.25 -9.91 -45.71
N PHE A 319 3.92 -8.78 -45.95
CA PHE A 319 3.42 -7.47 -45.61
C PHE A 319 2.14 -7.10 -46.36
N ARG A 320 1.94 -7.53 -47.60
CA ARG A 320 0.74 -7.18 -48.36
C ARG A 320 -0.48 -7.97 -47.86
N GLU A 321 -0.31 -9.22 -47.45
CA GLU A 321 -1.41 -10.11 -47.05
C GLU A 321 -1.82 -9.95 -45.56
N LYS A 322 -0.86 -9.65 -44.66
CA LYS A 322 -1.10 -9.66 -43.20
C LYS A 322 -1.03 -8.29 -42.51
N ASN A 323 -0.62 -7.23 -43.22
CA ASN A 323 -0.55 -5.87 -42.66
C ASN A 323 -1.85 -5.41 -42.01
N GLU A 324 -3.02 -5.76 -42.57
CA GLU A 324 -4.28 -5.23 -42.05
C GLU A 324 -4.56 -5.72 -40.63
N LYS A 325 -4.23 -6.97 -40.33
CA LYS A 325 -4.39 -7.55 -38.99
C LYS A 325 -3.40 -6.93 -38.01
N PHE A 326 -2.14 -6.79 -38.41
CA PHE A 326 -1.13 -6.14 -37.57
C PHE A 326 -1.43 -4.66 -37.35
N LYS A 327 -1.82 -3.93 -38.40
CA LYS A 327 -2.30 -2.54 -38.28
C LYS A 327 -3.48 -2.44 -37.32
N LYS A 328 -4.43 -3.38 -37.38
CA LYS A 328 -5.58 -3.41 -36.46
C LYS A 328 -5.15 -3.63 -35.02
N ALA A 329 -4.38 -4.68 -34.73
CA ALA A 329 -3.88 -4.97 -33.37
C ALA A 329 -3.05 -3.82 -32.79
N MET A 330 -2.21 -3.22 -33.63
CA MET A 330 -1.40 -2.05 -33.27
C MET A 330 -2.24 -0.81 -33.00
N LYS A 331 -3.29 -0.57 -33.79
CA LYS A 331 -4.21 0.54 -33.58
C LYS A 331 -5.00 0.35 -32.28
N GLU A 332 -5.46 -0.86 -32.01
CA GLU A 332 -6.15 -1.19 -30.76
C GLU A 332 -5.26 -0.92 -29.54
N LEU A 333 -3.98 -1.31 -29.59
CA LEU A 333 -3.00 -0.98 -28.54
C LEU A 333 -2.80 0.53 -28.36
N ASP A 334 -2.72 1.30 -29.45
CA ASP A 334 -2.57 2.76 -29.39
C ASP A 334 -3.83 3.45 -28.84
N ASP A 335 -5.01 2.95 -29.19
CA ASP A 335 -6.29 3.47 -28.68
C ASP A 335 -6.46 3.14 -27.19
N GLU A 336 -6.13 1.92 -26.74
CA GLU A 336 -6.10 1.56 -25.32
C GLU A 336 -5.10 2.39 -24.52
N ARG A 337 -3.93 2.68 -25.10
CA ARG A 337 -2.93 3.55 -24.49
C ARG A 337 -3.49 4.94 -24.24
N LYS A 338 -4.09 5.57 -25.26
CA LYS A 338 -4.67 6.92 -25.14
C LYS A 338 -5.74 6.98 -24.07
N GLU A 339 -6.59 5.95 -23.99
CA GLU A 339 -7.62 5.88 -22.97
C GLU A 339 -7.03 5.75 -21.55
N ARG A 340 -6.00 4.92 -21.37
CA ARG A 340 -5.30 4.83 -20.09
C ARG A 340 -4.60 6.13 -19.70
N GLU A 341 -3.93 6.80 -20.64
CA GLU A 341 -3.30 8.10 -20.40
C GLU A 341 -4.33 9.15 -19.96
N ARG A 342 -5.53 9.13 -20.57
CA ARG A 342 -6.65 9.98 -20.18
C ARG A 342 -7.10 9.71 -18.74
N ILE A 343 -7.32 8.44 -18.38
CA ILE A 343 -7.75 8.05 -17.02
C ILE A 343 -6.69 8.44 -15.98
N ILE A 344 -5.40 8.23 -16.29
CA ILE A 344 -4.31 8.61 -15.38
C ILE A 344 -4.27 10.13 -15.19
N ALA A 345 -4.39 10.91 -16.28
CA ALA A 345 -4.42 12.37 -16.19
C ALA A 345 -5.61 12.87 -15.35
N GLU A 346 -6.79 12.27 -15.53
CA GLU A 346 -7.98 12.59 -14.74
C GLU A 346 -7.77 12.29 -13.26
N LYS A 347 -7.32 11.07 -12.91
CA LYS A 347 -7.04 10.70 -11.52
C LYS A 347 -5.93 11.54 -10.86
N THR A 348 -4.92 11.92 -11.64
CA THR A 348 -3.83 12.78 -11.14
C THR A 348 -4.37 14.16 -10.78
N LYS A 349 -5.23 14.72 -11.63
CA LYS A 349 -5.90 15.99 -11.35
C LYS A 349 -6.81 15.92 -10.12
N GLU A 350 -7.62 14.87 -10.00
CA GLU A 350 -8.47 14.68 -8.82
C GLU A 350 -7.66 14.59 -7.52
N HIS A 351 -6.52 13.89 -7.57
CA HIS A 351 -5.64 13.76 -6.43
C HIS A 351 -4.95 15.08 -6.05
N ASP A 352 -4.53 15.89 -7.03
CA ASP A 352 -3.95 17.20 -6.78
C ASP A 352 -4.99 18.18 -6.22
N ASP A 353 -6.23 18.15 -6.75
CA ASP A 353 -7.35 18.92 -6.22
C ASP A 353 -7.69 18.50 -4.77
N PHE A 354 -7.64 17.19 -4.46
CA PHE A 354 -7.83 16.68 -3.10
C PHE A 354 -6.72 17.16 -2.16
N LYS A 355 -5.46 17.09 -2.59
CA LYS A 355 -4.32 17.59 -1.81
C LYS A 355 -4.45 19.09 -1.49
N ALA A 356 -4.85 19.90 -2.47
CA ALA A 356 -5.06 21.34 -2.25
C ALA A 356 -6.13 21.61 -1.17
N LYS A 357 -7.25 20.87 -1.19
CA LYS A 357 -8.31 20.98 -0.17
C LYS A 357 -7.84 20.56 1.23
N VAL A 358 -6.98 19.55 1.32
CA VAL A 358 -6.41 19.12 2.61
C VAL A 358 -5.53 20.23 3.19
N ILE A 359 -4.66 20.84 2.38
CA ILE A 359 -3.80 21.95 2.80
C ILE A 359 -4.66 23.13 3.28
N GLU A 360 -5.69 23.51 2.54
CA GLU A 360 -6.59 24.61 2.93
C GLU A 360 -7.32 24.33 4.26
N ALA A 361 -7.76 23.08 4.46
CA ALA A 361 -8.42 22.66 5.70
C ALA A 361 -7.45 22.68 6.91
N GLU A 362 -6.19 22.29 6.71
CA GLU A 362 -5.15 22.35 7.73
C GLU A 362 -4.84 23.79 8.14
N GLU A 363 -4.66 24.70 7.17
CA GLU A 363 -4.44 26.13 7.44
C GLU A 363 -5.61 26.76 8.22
N LEU A 364 -6.86 26.40 7.87
CA LEU A 364 -8.04 26.89 8.56
C LEU A 364 -8.12 26.35 10.00
N ALA A 365 -7.79 25.07 10.20
CA ALA A 365 -7.76 24.46 11.52
C ALA A 365 -6.68 25.09 12.41
N GLU A 366 -5.51 25.42 11.86
CA GLU A 366 -4.43 26.10 12.58
C GLU A 366 -4.83 27.51 12.99
N LYS A 367 -5.45 28.30 12.09
CA LYS A 367 -5.99 29.62 12.42
C LYS A 367 -7.02 29.56 13.55
N ARG A 368 -7.93 28.57 13.52
CA ARG A 368 -8.92 28.36 14.59
C ARG A 368 -8.24 28.03 15.91
N ARG A 369 -7.24 27.14 15.92
CA ARG A 369 -6.46 26.80 17.12
C ARG A 369 -5.80 28.02 17.73
N MET A 370 -5.12 28.85 16.92
CA MET A 370 -4.49 30.08 17.40
C MET A 370 -5.50 31.07 18.00
N SER A 371 -6.67 31.22 17.37
CA SER A 371 -7.74 32.08 17.91
C SER A 371 -8.26 31.58 19.26
N THR A 372 -8.55 30.29 19.36
CA THR A 372 -9.03 29.67 20.61
C THR A 372 -7.98 29.75 21.71
N GLU A 373 -6.70 29.56 21.39
CA GLU A 373 -5.60 29.69 22.36
C GLU A 373 -5.45 31.13 22.86
N ALA A 374 -5.61 32.13 21.99
CA ALA A 374 -5.62 33.53 22.38
C ALA A 374 -6.81 33.87 23.33
N GLU A 375 -8.00 33.36 23.03
CA GLU A 375 -9.19 33.52 23.89
C GLU A 375 -9.01 32.87 25.27
N ILE A 376 -8.46 31.65 25.32
CA ILE A 376 -8.14 30.95 26.57
C ILE A 376 -7.14 31.77 27.39
N ASN A 377 -6.08 32.29 26.75
CA ASN A 377 -5.07 33.09 27.43
C ASN A 377 -5.63 34.41 27.96
N ASN A 378 -6.55 35.06 27.24
CA ASN A 378 -7.21 36.27 27.73
C ASN A 378 -8.11 35.98 28.93
N THR A 379 -8.95 34.95 28.82
CA THR A 379 -9.83 34.51 29.93
C THR A 379 -9.03 34.15 31.18
N LYS A 380 -7.87 33.51 31.01
CA LYS A 380 -6.98 33.17 32.12
C LYS A 380 -6.44 34.42 32.83
N LYS A 381 -6.02 35.45 32.07
CA LYS A 381 -5.57 36.73 32.64
C LYS A 381 -6.67 37.43 33.44
N GLU A 382 -7.89 37.44 32.91
CA GLU A 382 -9.05 38.03 33.59
C GLU A 382 -9.36 37.29 34.90
N LEU A 383 -9.26 35.96 34.89
CA LEU A 383 -9.43 35.14 36.09
C LEU A 383 -8.33 35.39 37.14
N ASP A 384 -7.07 35.46 36.71
CA ASP A 384 -5.94 35.75 37.59
C ASP A 384 -6.12 37.14 38.24
N GLN A 385 -6.52 38.15 37.46
CA GLN A 385 -6.78 39.50 37.97
C GLN A 385 -7.95 39.55 38.96
N ALA A 386 -9.06 38.89 38.65
CA ALA A 386 -10.21 38.79 39.57
C ALA A 386 -9.83 38.05 40.88
N THR A 387 -8.95 37.06 40.78
CA THR A 387 -8.43 36.32 41.94
C THR A 387 -7.57 37.22 42.83
N ASP A 388 -6.66 38.00 42.24
CA ASP A 388 -5.85 38.98 42.96
C ASP A 388 -6.70 40.05 43.65
N ASP A 389 -7.73 40.57 42.97
CA ASP A 389 -8.64 41.56 43.53
C ASP A 389 -9.45 40.98 44.72
N ASN A 390 -9.88 39.72 44.62
CA ASN A 390 -10.54 39.02 45.74
C ASN A 390 -9.60 38.86 46.95
N TYR A 391 -8.32 38.51 46.73
CA TYR A 391 -7.35 38.41 47.82
C TYR A 391 -7.10 39.77 48.49
N ARG A 392 -7.03 40.86 47.71
CA ARG A 392 -6.91 42.23 48.24
C ARG A 392 -8.12 42.62 49.08
N LEU A 393 -9.32 42.33 48.60
CA LEU A 393 -10.55 42.61 49.34
C LEU A 393 -10.61 41.82 50.65
N LEU A 394 -10.24 40.54 50.63
CA LEU A 394 -10.17 39.71 51.83
C LEU A 394 -9.16 40.24 52.84
N ALA A 395 -7.98 40.67 52.39
CA ALA A 395 -6.97 41.28 53.26
C ALA A 395 -7.46 42.57 53.93
N ALA A 396 -8.13 43.45 53.17
CA ALA A 396 -8.71 44.68 53.70
C ALA A 396 -9.82 44.40 54.73
N PHE A 397 -10.67 43.39 54.46
CA PHE A 397 -11.71 42.97 55.38
C PHE A 397 -11.14 42.41 56.69
N LEU A 398 -10.12 41.54 56.62
CA LEU A 398 -9.43 41.02 57.79
C LEU A 398 -8.78 42.14 58.61
N GLN A 399 -8.15 43.11 57.95
CA GLN A 399 -7.56 44.26 58.63
C GLN A 399 -8.63 45.07 59.39
N THR A 400 -9.80 45.28 58.78
CA THR A 400 -10.92 45.98 59.43
C THR A 400 -11.41 45.23 60.67
N ILE A 401 -11.52 43.90 60.59
CA ILE A 401 -11.90 43.07 61.75
C ILE A 401 -10.87 43.21 62.87
N MET A 402 -9.57 43.12 62.54
CA MET A 402 -8.50 43.24 63.53
C MET A 402 -8.49 44.62 64.21
N GLU A 403 -8.70 45.69 63.43
CA GLU A 403 -8.80 47.06 63.97
C GLU A 403 -10.01 47.20 64.91
N GLN A 404 -11.16 46.63 64.55
CA GLN A 404 -12.36 46.64 65.40
C GLN A 404 -12.13 45.86 66.71
N GLU A 405 -11.50 44.69 66.65
CA GLU A 405 -11.15 43.92 67.85
C GLU A 405 -10.19 44.67 68.78
N GLU A 406 -9.21 45.41 68.22
CA GLU A 406 -8.33 46.27 69.02
C GLU A 406 -9.10 47.40 69.72
N ILE A 407 -10.01 48.06 69.00
CA ILE A 407 -10.84 49.14 69.55
C ILE A 407 -11.73 48.59 70.67
N ASP A 408 -12.39 47.45 70.45
CA ASP A 408 -13.25 46.81 71.45
C ASP A 408 -12.45 46.41 72.69
N LYS A 409 -11.23 45.90 72.51
CA LYS A 409 -10.31 45.58 73.60
C LYS A 409 -9.94 46.83 74.41
N ARG A 410 -9.53 47.92 73.76
CA ARG A 410 -9.20 49.19 74.45
C ARG A 410 -10.39 49.74 75.22
N THR A 411 -11.57 49.73 74.60
CA THR A 411 -12.82 50.20 75.23
C THR A 411 -13.17 49.37 76.47
N ARG A 412 -12.98 48.04 76.41
CA ARG A 412 -13.15 47.14 77.56
C ARG A 412 -12.14 47.43 78.66
N GLU A 413 -10.88 47.63 78.33
CA GLU A 413 -9.81 47.97 79.29
C GLU A 413 -10.08 49.30 80.00
N GLU A 414 -10.49 50.33 79.25
CA GLU A 414 -10.91 51.62 79.81
C GLU A 414 -12.14 51.50 80.73
N GLY A 415 -13.13 50.70 80.33
CA GLY A 415 -14.31 50.42 81.15
C GLY A 415 -13.95 49.75 82.48
N ILE A 416 -13.03 48.77 82.45
CA ILE A 416 -12.50 48.12 83.65
C ILE A 416 -11.73 49.13 84.52
N ALA A 417 -10.94 50.02 83.92
CA ALA A 417 -10.18 51.03 84.66
C ALA A 417 -11.10 52.03 85.38
N ARG A 418 -12.14 52.54 84.70
CA ARG A 418 -13.14 53.43 85.30
C ARG A 418 -13.90 52.77 86.45
N ALA A 419 -14.32 51.52 86.27
CA ALA A 419 -14.99 50.75 87.32
C ALA A 419 -14.09 50.55 88.56
N LYS A 420 -12.78 50.37 88.38
CA LYS A 420 -11.81 50.31 89.48
C LYS A 420 -11.70 51.64 90.22
N GLU A 421 -11.60 52.76 89.51
CA GLU A 421 -11.55 54.09 90.15
C GLU A 421 -12.81 54.39 90.95
N GLU A 422 -13.98 54.05 90.41
CA GLU A 422 -15.26 54.25 91.10
C GLU A 422 -15.39 53.38 92.35
N LEU A 423 -14.93 52.12 92.28
CA LEU A 423 -14.85 51.26 93.45
C LEU A 423 -13.93 51.83 94.54
N GLU A 424 -12.78 52.41 94.17
CA GLU A 424 -11.87 53.04 95.13
C GLU A 424 -12.47 54.33 95.74
N ARG A 425 -13.20 55.13 94.96
CA ARG A 425 -13.98 56.26 95.49
C ARG A 425 -15.02 55.81 96.51
N GLN A 426 -15.81 54.80 96.18
CA GLN A 426 -16.83 54.27 97.08
C GLN A 426 -16.20 53.71 98.37
N LYS A 427 -15.07 53.00 98.27
CA LYS A 427 -14.31 52.57 99.45
C LYS A 427 -13.87 53.75 100.31
N ALA A 428 -13.34 54.81 99.71
CA ALA A 428 -12.93 56.01 100.43
C ALA A 428 -14.11 56.74 101.09
N GLU A 429 -15.27 56.81 100.44
CA GLU A 429 -16.50 57.36 101.01
C GLU A 429 -16.99 56.53 102.20
N ILE A 430 -17.03 55.21 102.06
CA ILE A 430 -17.38 54.29 103.16
C ILE A 430 -16.41 54.48 104.33
N GLN A 431 -15.11 54.58 104.07
CA GLN A 431 -14.10 54.79 105.10
C GLN A 431 -14.27 56.16 105.79
N ASN A 432 -14.54 57.23 105.04
CA ASN A 432 -14.83 58.55 105.59
C ASN A 432 -16.13 58.57 106.41
N ALA A 433 -17.16 57.85 105.98
CA ALA A 433 -18.40 57.69 106.73
C ALA A 433 -18.17 56.94 108.05
N GLN A 434 -17.35 55.88 108.04
CA GLN A 434 -16.92 55.17 109.25
C GLN A 434 -16.15 56.09 110.21
N ILE A 435 -15.24 56.93 109.69
CA ILE A 435 -14.50 57.91 110.49
C ILE A 435 -15.46 58.92 111.14
N LYS A 436 -16.42 59.47 110.38
CA LYS A 436 -17.44 60.39 110.92
C LYS A 436 -18.34 59.75 111.96
N LEU A 437 -18.76 58.50 111.74
CA LEU A 437 -19.55 57.74 112.70
C LEU A 437 -18.78 57.52 114.00
N GLN A 438 -17.49 57.16 113.91
CA GLN A 438 -16.61 57.02 115.05
C GLN A 438 -16.41 58.35 115.81
N GLN A 439 -16.30 59.46 115.08
CA GLN A 439 -16.18 60.80 115.68
C GLN A 439 -17.47 61.25 116.37
N ALA A 440 -18.64 61.00 115.77
CA ALA A 440 -19.94 61.28 116.38
C ALA A 440 -20.18 60.43 117.63
N PHE A 441 -19.81 59.14 117.58
CA PHE A 441 -19.86 58.25 118.74
C PHE A 441 -18.97 58.75 119.88
N ASN A 442 -17.77 59.24 119.57
CA ASN A 442 -16.86 59.79 120.57
C ASN A 442 -17.33 61.15 121.13
N GLN A 443 -18.12 61.94 120.39
CA GLN A 443 -18.67 63.24 120.85
C GLN A 443 -19.90 63.10 121.75
N GLN A 444 -20.69 62.02 121.63
CA GLN A 444 -21.81 61.74 122.54
C GLN A 444 -21.36 61.24 123.93
N ALA A 445 -20.09 60.85 124.09
CA ALA A 445 -19.56 60.34 125.35
C ALA A 445 -19.08 61.43 126.35
N ALA A 446 -19.23 62.73 126.05
CA ALA A 446 -18.58 63.82 126.82
C ALA A 446 -19.49 64.99 127.26
N ARG A 447 -20.74 64.74 127.68
CA ARG A 447 -21.53 65.69 128.51
C ARG A 447 -22.39 64.94 129.55
N PRO A 448 -22.30 65.26 130.85
CA PRO A 448 -23.16 64.67 131.88
C PRO A 448 -24.37 65.57 132.16
N GLU A 449 -25.58 65.02 132.08
CA GLU A 449 -26.76 65.53 132.79
C GLU A 449 -27.59 64.33 133.26
N PHE A 450 -27.84 64.28 134.57
CA PHE A 450 -28.68 63.29 135.24
C PHE A 450 -30.15 63.50 134.87
N TYR A 451 -30.85 62.45 134.44
CA TYR A 451 -32.30 62.35 134.59
C TYR A 451 -32.64 61.10 135.38
N GLN A 452 -33.27 61.32 136.55
CA GLN A 452 -33.98 60.32 137.32
C GLN A 452 -35.38 60.13 136.70
N GLY A 453 -35.79 58.88 136.50
CA GLY A 453 -37.14 58.49 136.09
C GLY A 453 -37.26 56.97 136.10
N GLU A 454 -38.18 56.44 136.90
CA GLU A 454 -38.45 55.01 137.09
C GLU A 454 -38.94 54.29 135.80
N PRO A 455 -38.81 52.94 135.71
CA PRO A 455 -38.89 52.20 134.45
C PRO A 455 -40.30 51.70 134.12
N PRO A 456 -40.64 51.50 132.83
CA PRO A 456 -41.72 50.59 132.44
C PRO A 456 -41.21 49.31 131.74
N PRO A 457 -42.03 48.25 131.73
CA PRO A 457 -41.55 46.90 131.98
C PRO A 457 -41.24 46.07 130.72
N TYR A 458 -40.47 45.02 130.97
CA TYR A 458 -40.23 43.87 130.10
C TYR A 458 -41.51 43.35 129.42
N GLN A 459 -41.41 43.08 128.11
CA GLN A 459 -42.15 41.99 127.49
C GLN A 459 -41.22 41.10 126.66
N GLN A 460 -41.07 39.87 127.16
CA GLN A 460 -40.65 38.66 126.44
C GLN A 460 -41.60 38.44 125.27
N TYR A 461 -41.11 38.07 124.09
CA TYR A 461 -40.99 36.70 123.56
C TYR A 461 -40.66 36.87 122.05
N GLN A 462 -40.08 35.94 121.29
CA GLN A 462 -39.85 34.51 121.40
C GLN A 462 -38.83 34.14 120.30
N GLN A 463 -37.97 33.16 120.54
CA GLN A 463 -37.26 32.48 119.46
C GLN A 463 -38.23 31.67 118.58
N PRO A 464 -37.83 31.35 117.33
CA PRO A 464 -37.94 29.99 116.87
C PRO A 464 -36.58 29.42 116.40
N PRO A 465 -36.50 28.09 116.24
CA PRO A 465 -35.30 27.32 116.57
C PRO A 465 -34.52 26.84 115.34
N GLN A 466 -33.32 26.36 115.67
CA GLN A 466 -32.36 25.65 114.82
C GLN A 466 -32.98 24.50 114.01
N GLN A 467 -32.49 24.30 112.78
CA GLN A 467 -32.27 22.94 112.26
C GLN A 467 -30.96 22.83 111.46
N MET A 468 -30.42 21.62 111.58
CA MET A 468 -29.09 21.10 111.24
C MET A 468 -29.10 20.32 109.91
N PHE A 469 -27.92 20.24 109.28
CA PHE A 469 -27.41 19.11 108.46
C PHE A 469 -28.15 18.82 107.11
N GLN A 470 -27.59 18.26 106.02
CA GLN A 470 -26.30 17.66 105.65
C GLN A 470 -26.22 17.55 104.10
N GLN A 471 -25.06 17.09 103.60
CA GLN A 471 -24.70 16.69 102.22
C GLN A 471 -25.71 15.80 101.46
N GLN A 472 -25.73 15.86 100.11
CA GLN A 472 -25.28 14.78 99.19
C GLN A 472 -25.69 14.97 97.70
N MET A 473 -24.73 14.61 96.81
CA MET A 473 -24.81 13.81 95.55
C MET A 473 -25.65 14.25 94.32
N TYR A 474 -24.98 14.21 93.15
CA TYR A 474 -25.41 14.10 91.72
C TYR A 474 -26.43 12.93 91.45
N PRO A 475 -26.96 12.59 90.22
CA PRO A 475 -27.11 13.16 88.85
C PRO A 475 -28.51 12.87 88.15
N GLN A 476 -28.59 12.93 86.79
CA GLN A 476 -29.57 12.33 85.80
C GLN A 476 -30.45 13.36 85.04
N GLN A 477 -30.15 13.71 83.77
CA GLN A 477 -30.55 13.05 82.50
C GLN A 477 -32.07 12.97 82.19
N LEU A 478 -32.45 13.61 81.07
CA LEU A 478 -33.42 13.17 80.06
C LEU A 478 -32.61 13.23 78.74
N TYR A 479 -32.20 12.14 78.06
CA TYR A 479 -32.95 11.17 77.23
C TYR A 479 -34.06 11.84 76.40
N SER A 480 -34.19 11.74 75.07
CA SER A 480 -33.70 10.83 74.01
C SER A 480 -33.76 11.58 72.65
N GLN A 481 -33.04 11.29 71.57
CA GLN A 481 -32.74 9.98 70.94
C GLN A 481 -31.34 9.89 70.29
N ASN A 482 -30.71 8.72 70.50
CA ASN A 482 -29.71 8.05 69.65
C ASN A 482 -30.37 7.57 68.34
N LEU A 483 -29.66 7.42 67.21
CA LEU A 483 -28.64 6.40 66.86
C LEU A 483 -27.67 7.03 65.81
N GLY A 484 -26.37 6.79 65.70
CA GLY A 484 -25.36 5.86 66.24
C GLY A 484 -24.24 5.73 65.17
N PRO A 485 -22.93 5.60 65.49
CA PRO A 485 -21.86 5.47 64.49
C PRO A 485 -21.25 4.06 64.38
N ASP A 486 -20.54 3.85 63.25
CA ASP A 486 -19.56 2.80 62.91
C ASP A 486 -20.00 1.34 62.76
N THR A 487 -19.79 0.74 61.57
CA THR A 487 -18.77 -0.30 61.34
C THR A 487 -18.76 -0.89 59.90
N THR A 488 -17.53 -1.04 59.36
CA THR A 488 -16.97 -2.12 58.50
C THR A 488 -17.80 -2.87 57.43
N ILE A 489 -17.25 -2.86 56.20
CA ILE A 489 -16.82 -3.99 55.33
C ILE A 489 -17.71 -5.25 55.22
N ALA A 490 -17.99 -5.61 53.95
CA ALA A 490 -18.40 -6.91 53.36
C ALA A 490 -19.84 -7.39 53.65
N ALA A 491 -20.59 -8.06 52.76
CA ALA A 491 -20.53 -8.40 51.34
C ALA A 491 -21.87 -9.12 50.99
N VAL A 492 -22.16 -9.31 49.69
CA VAL A 492 -23.14 -10.27 49.11
C VAL A 492 -24.62 -9.86 49.28
N GLY A 493 -25.53 -9.86 48.31
CA GLY A 493 -25.62 -10.44 46.97
C GLY A 493 -27.10 -10.78 46.69
N ALA A 494 -27.40 -11.16 45.44
CA ALA A 494 -28.71 -11.58 44.88
C ALA A 494 -29.66 -10.44 44.48
N GLY A 495 -30.26 -10.42 43.28
CA GLY A 495 -30.31 -11.37 42.17
C GLY A 495 -30.77 -10.60 40.91
N LEU A 496 -30.42 -10.99 39.68
CA LEU A 496 -30.83 -12.16 38.89
C LEU A 496 -31.66 -11.68 37.67
N GLY A 497 -31.20 -12.03 36.46
CA GLY A 497 -31.90 -11.88 35.17
C GLY A 497 -31.00 -11.22 34.10
N ALA A 498 -29.97 -11.86 33.53
CA ALA A 498 -29.90 -13.03 32.64
C ALA A 498 -30.22 -12.77 31.13
N LEU A 499 -29.17 -12.98 30.29
CA LEU A 499 -29.12 -13.45 28.87
C LEU A 499 -29.72 -12.54 27.77
N GLY A 500 -29.10 -12.28 26.60
CA GLY A 500 -27.86 -12.74 25.94
C GLY A 500 -27.84 -12.36 24.43
N ALA A 501 -26.64 -12.35 23.84
CA ALA A 501 -26.23 -12.33 22.40
C ALA A 501 -26.52 -11.05 21.56
N ALA A 502 -25.66 -10.53 20.67
CA ALA A 502 -24.54 -11.07 19.86
C ALA A 502 -23.45 -9.98 19.63
N GLY A 503 -22.13 -10.27 19.67
CA GLY A 503 -21.25 -10.66 18.55
C GLY A 503 -20.37 -9.46 18.12
N ALA A 504 -19.07 -9.51 17.79
CA ALA A 504 -18.04 -10.53 17.69
C ALA A 504 -16.63 -9.85 17.77
N THR A 505 -15.63 -10.63 18.17
CA THR A 505 -14.17 -10.36 18.18
C THR A 505 -13.52 -10.32 16.79
N ALA A 506 -12.45 -9.52 16.60
CA ALA A 506 -11.08 -9.96 16.23
C ALA A 506 -10.27 -9.01 15.30
N MET A 507 -9.03 -8.73 15.74
CA MET A 507 -7.73 -8.75 15.03
C MET A 507 -7.26 -7.67 14.01
N LEU A 508 -5.92 -7.55 14.01
CA LEU A 508 -4.96 -6.69 13.30
C LEU A 508 -4.92 -6.86 11.75
N ALA A 509 -4.28 -5.89 11.08
CA ALA A 509 -3.96 -5.68 9.64
C ALA A 509 -3.46 -6.92 8.82
N PRO A 510 -3.17 -6.88 7.47
CA PRO A 510 -3.26 -5.83 6.41
C PRO A 510 -3.83 -6.35 5.01
N LEU A 511 -3.64 -5.55 3.93
CA LEU A 511 -3.63 -5.83 2.45
C LEU A 511 -4.86 -5.53 1.54
N ILE A 512 -4.62 -4.66 0.54
CA ILE A 512 -4.71 -4.83 -0.95
C ILE A 512 -6.03 -5.29 -1.65
N CYS A 513 -6.38 -4.55 -2.73
CA CYS A 513 -7.30 -4.83 -3.87
C CYS A 513 -8.81 -4.91 -3.55
N ASN A 514 -9.78 -4.48 -4.38
CA ASN A 514 -9.87 -4.20 -5.82
C ASN A 514 -11.09 -3.25 -6.00
N ILE A 515 -11.01 -2.13 -6.72
CA ILE A 515 -11.52 -1.98 -8.10
C ILE A 515 -12.60 -3.01 -8.49
N MET A 516 -13.84 -2.52 -8.60
CA MET A 516 -14.72 -2.82 -9.72
C MET A 516 -14.85 -1.54 -10.56
#